data_AF-A0A2M7JJ35-F1
#
_entry.id   AF-A0A2M7JJ35-F1
#
_cell.length_a   1.000
_cell.length_b   1.000
_cell.length_c   1.000
_cell.angle_alpha   90.00
_cell.angle_beta   90.00
_cell.angle_gamma   90.00
#
_symmetry.space_group_name_H-M   'P 1'
#
loop_
_entity.id
_entity.type
_entity.pdbx_description
1 polymer ?
#
loop_
_entity_poly.entity_id
_entity_poly.type
_entity_poly.pdbx_seq_one_letter_code
_entity_poly.pdbx_strand_id
1 'polypeptide(L)'
;MALTFDKKVFEDIKKAEDRWTEKLKSLKVDTCERLERFSTVSDRPIDRIYSPKDIREQDFDRDIGFPAEFPFTRGVQPNMYRGRLWTMRMFAGLGTARDTNKRFHLLVKEGQTGLSTAFDMPTLMGYDSDSQRARGECGKCGVAIDTLKDMEDLFEGLPIDKITTSMTINPPASVVWAMYIAMAENRGIDRNVIGGTIQNDMLKEFIAQKTFMCPPIPSVRLVTDTVEFGTREVPRWNTISISGYHIREAGSTAVQELAFTLGDGIAYTQEALKRGLDVDDFAPRFSFFFNSHLDFF
;
A
#
# COMPACT_ATOMS: atom_id res chain seq x y z
N MET A 1 -15.46 -4.94 -30.17
CA MET A 1 -15.60 -4.22 -28.89
C MET A 1 -17.09 -4.10 -28.62
N ALA A 2 -17.58 -4.89 -27.67
CA ALA A 2 -18.98 -4.87 -27.28
C ALA A 2 -19.14 -3.75 -26.26
N LEU A 3 -19.70 -2.61 -26.71
CA LEU A 3 -20.06 -1.52 -25.79
C LEU A 3 -21.11 -2.03 -24.80
N THR A 4 -21.03 -1.54 -23.56
CA THR A 4 -21.92 -1.97 -22.47
C THR A 4 -23.41 -1.68 -22.76
N PHE A 5 -23.71 -0.66 -23.56
CA PHE A 5 -25.08 -0.27 -23.92
C PHE A 5 -25.22 -0.01 -25.44
N ASP A 6 -26.44 -0.15 -25.95
CA ASP A 6 -26.76 0.09 -27.36
C ASP A 6 -27.12 1.55 -27.67
N LYS A 7 -27.16 1.88 -28.97
CA LYS A 7 -27.46 3.24 -29.46
C LYS A 7 -28.84 3.74 -29.06
N LYS A 8 -29.85 2.87 -29.03
CA LYS A 8 -31.23 3.25 -28.73
C LYS A 8 -31.36 3.66 -27.26
N VAL A 9 -30.71 2.93 -26.36
CA VAL A 9 -30.66 3.26 -24.93
C VAL A 9 -30.09 4.67 -24.73
N PHE A 10 -29.03 5.05 -25.44
CA PHE A 10 -28.46 6.40 -25.33
C PHE A 10 -29.40 7.50 -25.83
N GLU A 11 -30.15 7.27 -26.92
CA GLU A 11 -31.15 8.22 -27.41
C GLU A 11 -32.29 8.43 -26.40
N ASP A 12 -32.77 7.35 -25.80
CA ASP A 12 -33.84 7.39 -24.81
C ASP A 12 -33.40 8.07 -23.51
N ILE A 13 -32.17 7.82 -23.06
CA ILE A 13 -31.54 8.51 -21.92
C ILE A 13 -31.44 10.00 -22.19
N LYS A 14 -30.93 10.41 -23.36
CA LYS A 14 -30.79 11.82 -23.71
C LYS A 14 -32.14 12.54 -23.64
N LYS A 15 -33.20 11.96 -24.22
CA LYS A 15 -34.56 12.52 -24.13
C LYS A 15 -35.06 12.61 -22.68
N ALA A 16 -34.70 11.66 -21.82
CA ALA A 16 -35.07 11.68 -20.41
C ALA A 16 -34.30 12.75 -19.61
N GLU A 17 -33.01 12.91 -19.86
CA GLU A 17 -32.16 13.97 -19.29
C GLU A 17 -32.68 15.37 -19.65
N ASP A 18 -33.06 15.58 -20.92
CA ASP A 18 -33.61 16.86 -21.38
C ASP A 18 -34.91 17.20 -20.64
N ARG A 19 -35.84 16.22 -20.52
CA ARG A 19 -37.09 16.40 -19.76
C ARG A 19 -36.84 16.69 -18.28
N TRP A 20 -35.88 16.00 -17.67
CA TRP A 20 -35.53 16.21 -16.26
C TRP A 20 -34.90 17.58 -16.02
N THR A 21 -34.03 18.03 -16.94
CA THR A 21 -33.37 19.34 -16.87
C THR A 21 -34.40 20.46 -16.96
N GLU A 22 -35.36 20.37 -17.88
CA GLU A 22 -36.46 21.34 -17.98
C GLU A 22 -37.36 21.31 -16.74
N LYS A 23 -37.67 20.12 -16.21
CA LYS A 23 -38.40 20.00 -14.95
C LYS A 23 -37.66 20.69 -13.81
N LEU A 24 -36.35 20.52 -13.69
CA LEU A 24 -35.56 21.15 -12.65
C LEU A 24 -35.59 22.68 -12.74
N LYS A 25 -35.47 23.25 -13.96
CA LYS A 25 -35.60 24.69 -14.19
C LYS A 25 -36.99 25.22 -13.83
N SER A 26 -38.03 24.41 -14.04
CA SER A 26 -39.43 24.79 -13.75
C SER A 26 -39.79 24.73 -12.27
N LEU A 27 -39.03 23.99 -11.46
CA LEU A 27 -39.23 23.95 -10.02
C LEU A 27 -38.81 25.31 -9.45
N LYS A 28 -39.74 26.02 -8.80
CA LYS A 28 -39.41 27.16 -7.95
C LYS A 28 -38.70 26.61 -6.73
N VAL A 29 -37.38 26.46 -6.82
CA VAL A 29 -36.58 25.91 -5.73
C VAL A 29 -36.24 27.05 -4.78
N ASP A 30 -36.84 27.06 -3.59
CA ASP A 30 -36.43 27.95 -2.48
C ASP A 30 -34.99 27.67 -2.00
N THR A 31 -34.32 26.68 -2.59
CA THR A 31 -32.95 26.26 -2.32
C THR A 31 -32.19 26.02 -3.62
N CYS A 32 -31.57 27.06 -4.17
CA CYS A 32 -30.57 26.92 -5.23
C CYS A 32 -29.46 25.94 -4.83
N GLU A 33 -28.74 25.40 -5.82
CA GLU A 33 -27.53 24.62 -5.52
C GLU A 33 -26.55 25.44 -4.67
N ARG A 34 -25.91 24.78 -3.71
CA ARG A 34 -25.04 25.43 -2.73
C ARG A 34 -23.77 26.03 -3.35
N LEU A 35 -23.34 25.47 -4.48
CA LEU A 35 -22.13 25.84 -5.20
C LEU A 35 -22.46 25.84 -6.70
N GLU A 36 -21.80 26.72 -7.44
CA GLU A 36 -21.85 26.73 -8.91
C GLU A 36 -21.12 25.52 -9.50
N ARG A 37 -20.08 25.04 -8.82
CA ARG A 37 -19.28 23.88 -9.20
C ARG A 37 -19.08 22.96 -8.00
N PHE A 38 -19.41 21.69 -8.18
CA PHE A 38 -19.03 20.61 -7.27
C PHE A 38 -17.79 19.93 -7.81
N SER A 39 -16.86 19.57 -6.94
CA SER A 39 -15.65 18.84 -7.31
C SER A 39 -15.26 17.84 -6.23
N THR A 40 -14.51 16.83 -6.65
CA THR A 40 -13.74 15.96 -5.76
C THR A 40 -12.65 16.77 -5.04
N VAL A 41 -12.05 16.20 -4.00
CA VAL A 41 -10.86 16.73 -3.32
C VAL A 41 -9.66 16.82 -4.26
N SER A 42 -9.68 16.06 -5.37
CA SER A 42 -8.67 16.15 -6.44
C SER A 42 -8.99 17.17 -7.53
N ASP A 43 -9.92 18.10 -7.24
CA ASP A 43 -10.38 19.15 -8.15
C ASP A 43 -10.96 18.63 -9.49
N ARG A 44 -11.46 17.39 -9.51
CA ARG A 44 -12.24 16.88 -10.65
C ARG A 44 -13.69 17.33 -10.50
N PRO A 45 -14.30 17.97 -11.52
CA PRO A 45 -15.71 18.36 -11.45
C PRO A 45 -16.60 17.12 -11.27
N ILE A 46 -17.69 17.30 -10.53
CA ILE A 46 -18.71 16.27 -10.28
C ILE A 46 -20.02 16.77 -10.89
N ASP A 47 -20.54 16.03 -11.86
CA ASP A 47 -21.86 16.28 -12.42
C ASP A 47 -22.97 15.87 -11.44
N ARG A 48 -24.14 16.52 -11.55
CA ARG A 48 -25.28 16.26 -10.66
C ARG A 48 -25.74 14.80 -10.70
N ILE A 49 -25.64 14.17 -11.86
CA ILE A 49 -26.01 12.78 -12.09
C ILE A 49 -25.13 12.22 -13.21
N TYR A 50 -24.73 10.97 -13.04
CA TYR A 50 -24.10 10.18 -14.09
C TYR A 50 -25.10 9.14 -14.62
N SER A 51 -25.15 8.95 -15.92
CA SER A 51 -26.02 8.02 -16.63
C SER A 51 -25.19 7.08 -17.51
N PRO A 52 -25.78 6.01 -18.09
CA PRO A 52 -25.07 5.14 -19.02
C PRO A 52 -24.36 5.89 -20.17
N LYS A 53 -24.84 7.08 -20.55
CA LYS A 53 -24.22 7.94 -21.57
C LYS A 53 -22.79 8.36 -21.21
N ASP A 54 -22.48 8.49 -19.93
CA ASP A 54 -21.14 8.92 -19.46
C ASP A 54 -20.10 7.81 -19.58
N ILE A 55 -20.55 6.57 -19.74
CA ILE A 55 -19.71 5.39 -20.00
C ILE A 55 -19.98 4.79 -21.39
N ARG A 56 -20.50 5.57 -22.33
CA ARG A 56 -20.89 5.09 -23.67
C ARG A 56 -19.75 4.47 -24.49
N GLU A 57 -18.51 4.86 -24.19
CA GLU A 57 -17.29 4.42 -24.88
C GLU A 57 -16.56 3.32 -24.11
N GLN A 58 -17.08 2.93 -22.94
CA GLN A 58 -16.53 1.87 -22.12
C GLN A 58 -16.82 0.51 -22.76
N ASP A 59 -15.77 -0.26 -22.97
CA ASP A 59 -15.84 -1.64 -23.41
C ASP A 59 -15.74 -2.55 -22.17
N PHE A 60 -16.73 -3.42 -21.98
CA PHE A 60 -16.78 -4.25 -20.77
C PHE A 60 -15.57 -5.17 -20.67
N ASP A 61 -15.22 -5.88 -21.75
CA ASP A 61 -14.14 -6.88 -21.74
C ASP A 61 -12.76 -6.24 -21.57
N ARG A 62 -12.55 -5.06 -22.17
CA ARG A 62 -11.26 -4.34 -22.13
C ARG A 62 -11.06 -3.54 -20.85
N ASP A 63 -12.07 -2.82 -20.37
CA ASP A 63 -11.90 -1.79 -19.34
C ASP A 63 -12.38 -2.24 -17.95
N ILE A 64 -13.32 -3.20 -17.89
CA ILE A 64 -13.96 -3.63 -16.64
C ILE A 64 -13.60 -5.09 -16.32
N GLY A 65 -13.98 -6.02 -17.19
CA GLY A 65 -13.70 -7.45 -17.08
C GLY A 65 -14.30 -8.15 -15.86
N PHE A 66 -13.78 -9.35 -15.61
CA PHE A 66 -14.07 -10.16 -14.42
C PHE A 66 -12.93 -10.03 -13.39
N PRO A 67 -13.20 -10.26 -12.09
CA PRO A 67 -12.13 -10.26 -11.08
C PRO A 67 -11.11 -11.37 -11.37
N ALA A 68 -9.84 -11.12 -11.05
CA ALA A 68 -8.68 -11.97 -11.35
C ALA A 68 -8.39 -12.19 -12.85
N GLU A 69 -8.94 -11.34 -13.72
CA GLU A 69 -8.57 -11.27 -15.14
C GLU A 69 -8.09 -9.86 -15.46
N PHE A 70 -7.11 -9.73 -16.35
CA PHE A 70 -6.66 -8.42 -16.84
C PHE A 70 -7.86 -7.64 -17.41
N PRO A 71 -8.04 -6.34 -17.07
CA PRO A 71 -7.12 -5.42 -16.38
C PRO A 71 -7.27 -5.35 -14.85
N PHE A 72 -7.94 -6.31 -14.22
CA PHE A 72 -8.13 -6.43 -12.76
C PHE A 72 -8.93 -5.30 -12.10
N THR A 73 -9.65 -4.49 -12.89
CA THR A 73 -10.48 -3.37 -12.40
C THR A 73 -11.43 -3.80 -11.29
N ARG A 74 -11.94 -5.03 -11.33
CA ARG A 74 -12.89 -5.58 -10.34
C ARG A 74 -12.25 -6.36 -9.19
N GLY A 75 -10.93 -6.40 -9.12
CA GLY A 75 -10.16 -7.06 -8.06
C GLY A 75 -9.19 -8.11 -8.56
N VAL A 76 -8.16 -8.38 -7.75
CA VAL A 76 -7.03 -9.28 -8.07
C VAL A 76 -7.27 -10.75 -7.69
N GLN A 77 -8.39 -11.09 -7.05
CA GLN A 77 -8.76 -12.45 -6.66
C GLN A 77 -10.14 -12.81 -7.21
N PRO A 78 -10.37 -14.05 -7.66
CA PRO A 78 -11.61 -14.40 -8.39
C PRO A 78 -12.87 -14.32 -7.52
N ASN A 79 -12.74 -14.59 -6.21
CA ASN A 79 -13.85 -14.58 -5.26
C ASN A 79 -13.71 -13.52 -4.15
N MET A 80 -12.65 -12.69 -4.18
CA MET A 80 -12.37 -11.58 -3.25
C MET A 80 -12.80 -11.91 -1.80
N TYR A 81 -13.59 -11.03 -1.19
CA TYR A 81 -14.02 -11.11 0.20
C TYR A 81 -15.14 -12.13 0.46
N ARG A 82 -15.69 -12.77 -0.58
CA ARG A 82 -16.56 -13.95 -0.41
C ARG A 82 -15.73 -15.18 -0.04
N GLY A 83 -14.48 -15.25 -0.52
CA GLY A 83 -13.53 -16.31 -0.17
C GLY A 83 -12.81 -16.02 1.14
N ARG A 84 -12.15 -14.86 1.23
CA ARG A 84 -11.38 -14.45 2.42
C ARG A 84 -11.44 -12.95 2.59
N LEU A 85 -11.76 -12.49 3.81
CA LEU A 85 -11.68 -11.07 4.16
C LEU A 85 -10.24 -10.54 3.97
N TRP A 86 -10.12 -9.22 3.78
CA TRP A 86 -8.80 -8.59 3.82
C TRP A 86 -8.12 -8.86 5.17
N THR A 87 -6.79 -8.87 5.19
CA THR A 87 -6.04 -9.03 6.42
C THR A 87 -6.25 -7.79 7.30
N MET A 88 -6.89 -7.98 8.45
CA MET A 88 -6.97 -6.94 9.48
C MET A 88 -5.61 -6.84 10.16
N ARG A 89 -4.86 -5.79 9.80
CA ARG A 89 -3.45 -5.63 10.18
C ARG A 89 -3.26 -4.28 10.87
N MET A 90 -3.41 -4.23 12.19
CA MET A 90 -3.20 -3.00 12.95
C MET A 90 -1.71 -2.69 13.06
N PHE A 91 -1.38 -1.43 12.80
CA PHE A 91 -0.04 -0.89 12.94
C PHE A 91 0.28 -0.64 14.42
N ALA A 92 1.37 -1.22 14.92
CA ALA A 92 1.74 -1.10 16.33
C ALA A 92 3.26 -1.09 16.52
N GLY A 93 3.71 -0.27 17.47
CA GLY A 93 5.08 -0.16 17.93
C GLY A 93 5.18 0.98 18.94
N LEU A 94 5.77 0.70 20.09
CA LEU A 94 6.04 1.70 21.13
C LEU A 94 7.06 1.13 22.13
N GLY A 95 8.00 1.96 22.56
CA GLY A 95 8.95 1.61 23.61
C GLY A 95 9.90 0.50 23.19
N THR A 96 10.14 -0.44 24.10
CA THR A 96 11.06 -1.56 23.86
C THR A 96 10.41 -2.66 23.03
N ALA A 97 11.24 -3.56 22.49
CA ALA A 97 10.79 -4.78 21.83
C ALA A 97 9.77 -5.57 22.68
N ARG A 98 10.00 -5.70 23.99
CA ARG A 98 9.13 -6.41 24.93
C ARG A 98 7.79 -5.70 25.14
N ASP A 99 7.74 -4.39 25.10
CA ASP A 99 6.49 -3.62 25.23
C ASP A 99 5.62 -3.79 24.00
N THR A 100 6.23 -3.72 22.82
CA THR A 100 5.53 -3.96 21.55
C THR A 100 5.11 -5.43 21.41
N ASN A 101 5.91 -6.38 21.87
CA ASN A 101 5.55 -7.80 21.90
C ASN A 101 4.26 -8.06 22.69
N LYS A 102 4.11 -7.46 23.89
CA LYS A 102 2.86 -7.54 24.67
C LYS A 102 1.65 -7.04 23.87
N ARG A 103 1.83 -5.95 23.11
CA ARG A 103 0.78 -5.41 22.23
C ARG A 103 0.45 -6.36 21.08
N PHE A 104 1.43 -7.00 20.47
CA PHE A 104 1.20 -8.00 19.42
C PHE A 104 0.43 -9.21 19.94
N HIS A 105 0.77 -9.75 21.12
CA HIS A 105 0.01 -10.84 21.74
C HIS A 105 -1.44 -10.45 22.00
N LEU A 106 -1.68 -9.24 22.52
CA LEU A 106 -3.02 -8.71 22.70
C LEU A 106 -3.78 -8.63 21.36
N LEU A 107 -3.17 -8.06 20.33
CA LEU A 107 -3.80 -7.91 19.01
C LEU A 107 -4.15 -9.26 18.38
N VAL A 108 -3.23 -10.23 18.42
CA VAL A 108 -3.47 -11.60 17.92
C VAL A 108 -4.62 -12.25 18.69
N LYS A 109 -4.65 -12.10 20.02
CA LYS A 109 -5.75 -12.60 20.86
C LYS A 109 -7.10 -11.98 20.48
N GLU A 110 -7.14 -10.70 20.13
CA GLU A 110 -8.36 -9.98 19.70
C GLU A 110 -8.72 -10.20 18.21
N GLY A 111 -8.06 -11.14 17.52
CA GLY A 111 -8.43 -11.57 16.17
C GLY A 111 -7.63 -10.95 15.02
N GLN A 112 -6.53 -10.25 15.30
CA GLN A 112 -5.62 -9.76 14.26
C GLN A 112 -5.01 -10.95 13.48
N THR A 113 -5.11 -10.89 12.15
CA THR A 113 -4.71 -11.99 11.25
C THR A 113 -3.34 -11.77 10.56
N GLY A 114 -2.66 -10.68 10.90
CA GLY A 114 -1.28 -10.41 10.51
C GLY A 114 -0.70 -9.23 11.31
N LEU A 115 0.60 -9.22 11.58
CA LEU A 115 1.28 -8.20 12.39
C LEU A 115 1.73 -7.01 11.54
N SER A 116 1.76 -5.80 12.08
CA SER A 116 2.42 -4.66 11.42
C SER A 116 3.22 -3.85 12.41
N THR A 117 4.53 -3.76 12.17
CA THR A 117 5.50 -3.16 13.08
C THR A 117 5.81 -1.72 12.69
N ALA A 118 5.58 -0.80 13.62
CA ALA A 118 6.03 0.59 13.55
C ALA A 118 7.37 0.73 14.29
N PHE A 119 8.40 1.24 13.62
CA PHE A 119 9.72 1.47 14.22
C PHE A 119 9.88 2.93 14.65
N ASP A 120 10.73 3.17 15.65
CA ASP A 120 11.03 4.52 16.09
C ASP A 120 11.93 5.29 15.11
N MET A 121 12.09 6.60 15.31
CA MET A 121 12.88 7.43 14.41
C MET A 121 14.37 7.01 14.31
N PRO A 122 15.07 6.66 15.40
CA PRO A 122 16.43 6.12 15.32
C PRO A 122 16.53 4.90 14.41
N THR A 123 15.68 3.89 14.62
CA THR A 123 15.65 2.67 13.81
C THR A 123 15.32 3.01 12.35
N LEU A 124 14.32 3.86 12.10
CA LEU A 124 13.94 4.30 10.74
C LEU A 124 15.08 5.02 10.01
N MET A 125 15.94 5.74 10.74
CA MET A 125 17.05 6.52 10.21
C MET A 125 18.39 5.77 10.21
N GLY A 126 18.42 4.52 10.70
CA GLY A 126 19.62 3.69 10.76
C GLY A 126 20.61 4.09 11.86
N TYR A 127 20.12 4.56 13.01
CA TYR A 127 20.94 4.81 14.20
C TYR A 127 20.59 3.86 15.32
N ASP A 128 21.61 3.39 16.03
CA ASP A 128 21.45 2.72 17.31
C ASP A 128 20.92 3.70 18.38
N SER A 129 20.21 3.17 19.37
CA SER A 129 19.57 3.95 20.44
C SER A 129 20.53 4.77 21.30
N ASP A 130 21.83 4.45 21.33
CA ASP A 130 22.86 5.20 22.05
C ASP A 130 23.54 6.31 21.20
N SER A 131 23.17 6.41 19.92
CA SER A 131 23.61 7.48 19.04
C SER A 131 23.21 8.85 19.60
N GLN A 132 24.13 9.82 19.51
CA GLN A 132 23.82 11.20 19.88
C GLN A 132 22.61 11.77 19.10
N ARG A 133 22.38 11.29 17.88
CA ARG A 133 21.24 11.68 17.03
C ARG A 133 19.91 11.05 17.46
N ALA A 134 19.94 9.98 18.25
CA ALA A 134 18.75 9.28 18.73
C ALA A 134 18.16 9.89 20.02
N ARG A 135 18.91 10.78 20.68
CA ARG A 135 18.54 11.34 21.99
C ARG A 135 17.13 11.96 21.96
N GLY A 136 16.24 11.38 22.76
CA GLY A 136 14.86 11.86 22.94
C GLY A 136 13.82 11.14 22.08
N GLU A 137 14.26 10.37 21.08
CA GLU A 137 13.39 9.74 20.08
C GLU A 137 13.23 8.23 20.27
N CYS A 138 14.14 7.59 21.03
CA CYS A 138 14.14 6.14 21.24
C CYS A 138 12.80 5.65 21.81
N GLY A 139 12.15 4.73 21.10
CA GLY A 139 10.88 4.12 21.48
C GLY A 139 9.67 5.07 21.50
N LYS A 140 9.76 6.29 20.95
CA LYS A 140 8.68 7.30 21.02
C LYS A 140 7.59 7.10 19.99
N CYS A 141 7.97 7.00 18.72
CA CYS A 141 7.05 6.89 17.59
C CYS A 141 6.88 5.45 17.09
N GLY A 142 7.56 4.50 17.73
CA GLY A 142 7.57 3.09 17.35
C GLY A 142 8.41 2.28 18.32
N VAL A 143 8.67 1.03 17.96
CA VAL A 143 9.59 0.16 18.70
C VAL A 143 11.04 0.47 18.35
N ALA A 144 11.92 0.51 19.36
CA ALA A 144 13.37 0.59 19.17
C ALA A 144 13.95 -0.79 18.85
N ILE A 145 14.71 -0.92 17.76
CA ILE A 145 15.39 -2.16 17.35
C ILE A 145 16.81 -1.81 16.91
N ASP A 146 17.79 -2.16 17.74
CA ASP A 146 19.21 -1.94 17.44
C ASP A 146 19.88 -3.25 16.99
N THR A 147 19.44 -4.38 17.56
CA THR A 147 20.11 -5.68 17.43
C THR A 147 19.15 -6.82 17.07
N LEU A 148 19.74 -7.95 16.67
CA LEU A 148 18.99 -9.21 16.54
C LEU A 148 18.26 -9.60 17.84
N LYS A 149 18.84 -9.29 19.00
CA LYS A 149 18.22 -9.63 20.29
C LYS A 149 16.88 -8.89 20.49
N ASP A 150 16.80 -7.65 20.03
CA ASP A 150 15.55 -6.87 20.08
C ASP A 150 14.51 -7.47 19.13
N MET A 151 14.92 -7.92 17.95
CA MET A 151 14.04 -8.63 17.01
C MET A 151 13.51 -9.95 17.59
N GLU A 152 14.35 -10.71 18.29
CA GLU A 152 13.95 -11.94 19.00
C GLU A 152 12.91 -11.65 20.10
N ASP A 153 13.17 -10.63 20.93
CA ASP A 153 12.27 -10.20 22.01
C ASP A 153 10.94 -9.66 21.43
N LEU A 154 10.98 -8.94 20.31
CA LEU A 154 9.81 -8.37 19.64
C LEU A 154 8.81 -9.44 19.21
N PHE A 155 9.31 -10.57 18.72
CA PHE A 155 8.48 -11.66 18.20
C PHE A 155 8.39 -12.87 19.13
N GLU A 156 8.90 -12.78 20.36
CA GLU A 156 8.90 -13.88 21.34
C GLU A 156 7.49 -14.48 21.52
N GLY A 157 7.37 -15.80 21.38
CA GLY A 157 6.10 -16.54 21.52
C GLY A 157 5.06 -16.34 20.42
N LEU A 158 5.34 -15.56 19.36
CA LEU A 158 4.41 -15.35 18.24
C LEU A 158 4.64 -16.37 17.11
N PRO A 159 3.57 -16.90 16.48
CA PRO A 159 3.67 -17.95 15.45
C PRO A 159 3.95 -17.35 14.06
N ILE A 160 5.14 -16.81 13.85
CA ILE A 160 5.55 -16.09 12.62
C ILE A 160 5.58 -16.96 11.34
N ASP A 161 5.52 -18.29 11.49
CA ASP A 161 5.37 -19.27 10.42
C ASP A 161 3.91 -19.44 9.96
N LYS A 162 2.94 -18.97 10.76
CA LYS A 162 1.50 -19.12 10.52
C LYS A 162 0.79 -17.81 10.20
N ILE A 163 1.28 -16.71 10.75
CA ILE A 163 0.77 -15.36 10.47
C ILE A 163 1.79 -14.56 9.68
N THR A 164 1.31 -13.59 8.90
CA THR A 164 2.21 -12.75 8.10
C THR A 164 2.62 -11.51 8.88
N THR A 165 3.85 -11.05 8.71
CA THR A 165 4.38 -9.84 9.36
C THR A 165 4.68 -8.74 8.35
N SER A 166 4.21 -7.52 8.62
CA SER A 166 4.59 -6.31 7.87
C SER A 166 5.54 -5.48 8.71
N MET A 167 6.57 -4.91 8.08
CA MET A 167 7.55 -4.03 8.71
C MET A 167 7.61 -2.72 7.93
N THR A 168 7.16 -1.63 8.54
CA THR A 168 7.18 -0.29 7.94
C THR A 168 8.56 0.33 8.15
N ILE A 169 9.52 -0.14 7.35
CA ILE A 169 10.93 0.24 7.39
C ILE A 169 11.42 0.45 5.95
N ASN A 170 12.22 1.51 5.70
CA ASN A 170 12.72 1.81 4.35
C ASN A 170 14.24 1.89 4.27
N PRO A 171 14.94 2.88 4.86
CA PRO A 171 16.37 3.02 4.57
C PRO A 171 17.20 1.84 5.07
N PRO A 172 17.03 1.32 6.31
CA PRO A 172 17.69 0.11 6.77
C PRO A 172 16.82 -1.15 6.60
N ALA A 173 15.88 -1.16 5.64
CA ALA A 173 14.94 -2.27 5.47
C ALA A 173 15.63 -3.63 5.27
N SER A 174 16.72 -3.66 4.49
CA SER A 174 17.51 -4.88 4.27
C SER A 174 18.11 -5.44 5.56
N VAL A 175 18.63 -4.56 6.43
CA VAL A 175 19.24 -4.94 7.71
C VAL A 175 18.18 -5.44 8.69
N VAL A 176 17.09 -4.69 8.86
CA VAL A 176 15.99 -5.08 9.76
C VAL A 176 15.32 -6.37 9.29
N TRP A 177 15.19 -6.57 7.98
CA TRP A 177 14.68 -7.83 7.44
C TRP A 177 15.64 -9.01 7.64
N ALA A 178 16.95 -8.79 7.48
CA ALA A 178 17.95 -9.82 7.79
C ALA A 178 17.88 -10.25 9.26
N MET A 179 17.66 -9.31 10.20
CA MET A 179 17.42 -9.66 11.60
C MET A 179 16.16 -10.52 11.78
N TYR A 180 15.07 -10.20 11.08
CA TYR A 180 13.84 -11.00 11.13
C TYR A 180 14.06 -12.43 10.59
N ILE A 181 14.79 -12.58 9.49
CA ILE A 181 15.13 -13.89 8.91
C ILE A 181 16.02 -14.69 9.86
N ALA A 182 17.09 -14.08 10.40
CA ALA A 182 17.98 -14.74 11.35
C ALA A 182 17.24 -15.18 12.62
N MET A 183 16.30 -14.36 13.11
CA MET A 183 15.43 -14.72 14.24
C MET A 183 14.54 -15.93 13.91
N ALA A 184 14.00 -16.02 12.70
CA ALA A 184 13.22 -17.17 12.26
C ALA A 184 14.09 -18.43 12.16
N GLU A 185 15.29 -18.33 11.58
CA GLU A 185 16.25 -19.42 11.48
C GLU A 185 16.72 -19.92 12.86
N ASN A 186 16.98 -19.01 13.80
CA ASN A 186 17.30 -19.36 15.20
C ASN A 186 16.16 -20.15 15.89
N ARG A 187 14.92 -20.00 15.42
CA ARG A 187 13.76 -20.79 15.87
C ARG A 187 13.55 -22.08 15.09
N GLY A 188 14.43 -22.39 14.13
CA GLY A 188 14.30 -23.54 13.24
C GLY A 188 13.19 -23.40 12.19
N ILE A 189 12.77 -22.17 11.87
CA ILE A 189 11.73 -21.88 10.88
C ILE A 189 12.40 -21.64 9.52
N ASP A 190 11.97 -22.41 8.52
CA ASP A 190 12.48 -22.30 7.15
C ASP A 190 12.05 -20.96 6.50
N ARG A 191 12.99 -20.30 5.82
CA ARG A 191 12.74 -19.04 5.08
C ARG A 191 11.69 -19.18 3.97
N ASN A 192 11.47 -20.40 3.46
CA ASN A 192 10.43 -20.69 2.47
C ASN A 192 9.00 -20.63 3.02
N VAL A 193 8.82 -20.66 4.35
CA VAL A 193 7.48 -20.62 4.98
C VAL A 193 7.13 -19.28 5.60
N ILE A 194 8.10 -18.41 5.89
CA ILE A 194 7.82 -17.08 6.43
C ILE A 194 7.20 -16.19 5.34
N GLY A 195 6.12 -15.48 5.71
CA GLY A 195 5.42 -14.58 4.81
C GLY A 195 5.29 -13.20 5.43
N GLY A 196 5.39 -12.16 4.62
CA GLY A 196 5.38 -10.81 5.14
C GLY A 196 5.60 -9.75 4.09
N THR A 197 5.84 -8.53 4.56
CA THR A 197 6.12 -7.37 3.72
C THR A 197 7.14 -6.49 4.43
N ILE A 198 8.15 -6.01 3.70
CA ILE A 198 8.91 -4.82 4.09
C ILE A 198 8.49 -3.66 3.21
N GLN A 199 8.44 -2.45 3.76
CA GLN A 199 8.01 -1.30 2.96
C GLN A 199 9.04 -1.00 1.86
N ASN A 200 10.32 -0.84 2.23
CA ASN A 200 11.47 -0.84 1.31
C ASN A 200 11.32 0.07 0.08
N ASP A 201 10.57 1.16 0.21
CA ASP A 201 10.31 2.11 -0.87
C ASP A 201 11.05 3.42 -0.57
N MET A 202 12.21 3.59 -1.19
CA MET A 202 13.06 4.75 -1.01
C MET A 202 12.67 5.96 -1.88
N LEU A 203 12.05 5.76 -3.05
CA LEU A 203 11.61 6.86 -3.91
C LEU A 203 10.58 7.75 -3.20
N LYS A 204 9.57 7.13 -2.56
CA LYS A 204 8.61 7.87 -1.75
C LYS A 204 9.18 8.50 -0.48
N GLU A 205 10.33 8.05 0.04
CA GLU A 205 11.04 8.78 1.11
C GLU A 205 11.48 10.15 0.62
N PHE A 206 12.08 10.22 -0.57
CA PHE A 206 12.51 11.49 -1.18
C PHE A 206 11.32 12.38 -1.52
N ILE A 207 10.21 11.80 -1.97
CA ILE A 207 9.00 12.56 -2.29
C ILE A 207 8.30 13.08 -1.03
N ALA A 208 8.06 12.24 -0.02
CA ALA A 208 7.08 12.52 1.04
C ALA A 208 7.52 12.18 2.48
N GLN A 209 8.01 10.98 2.76
CA GLN A 209 8.14 10.48 4.15
C GLN A 209 9.40 10.93 4.91
N LYS A 210 10.48 11.27 4.20
CA LYS A 210 11.69 11.95 4.72
C LYS A 210 12.55 11.19 5.72
N THR A 211 12.55 9.86 5.70
CA THR A 211 13.57 9.06 6.38
C THR A 211 14.73 8.75 5.44
N PHE A 212 15.90 9.32 5.72
CA PHE A 212 17.03 9.34 4.78
C PHE A 212 18.29 8.72 5.38
N MET A 213 18.95 7.89 4.60
CA MET A 213 20.24 7.27 4.95
C MET A 213 21.26 7.35 3.80
N CYS A 214 20.83 7.08 2.56
CA CYS A 214 21.67 7.15 1.38
C CYS A 214 21.08 8.11 0.33
N PRO A 215 21.90 8.64 -0.61
CA PRO A 215 21.39 9.33 -1.80
C PRO A 215 20.54 8.41 -2.70
N PRO A 216 19.77 8.95 -3.67
CA PRO A 216 18.81 8.18 -4.46
C PRO A 216 19.38 6.93 -5.16
N ILE A 217 20.52 7.05 -5.85
CA ILE A 217 21.12 5.94 -6.61
C ILE A 217 21.48 4.74 -5.71
N PRO A 218 22.29 4.90 -4.64
CA PRO A 218 22.59 3.78 -3.75
C PRO A 218 21.35 3.26 -3.00
N SER A 219 20.38 4.12 -2.69
CA SER A 219 19.10 3.67 -2.09
C SER A 219 18.33 2.73 -3.00
N VAL A 220 18.13 3.08 -4.27
CA VAL A 220 17.42 2.22 -5.23
C VAL A 220 18.20 0.93 -5.50
N ARG A 221 19.54 0.98 -5.50
CA ARG A 221 20.37 -0.22 -5.59
C ARG A 221 20.12 -1.18 -4.42
N LEU A 222 20.04 -0.70 -3.18
CA LEU A 222 19.74 -1.52 -2.00
C LEU A 222 18.33 -2.14 -2.06
N VAL A 223 17.33 -1.38 -2.53
CA VAL A 223 15.98 -1.91 -2.77
C VAL A 223 16.04 -3.06 -3.77
N THR A 224 16.77 -2.88 -4.88
CA THR A 224 16.92 -3.89 -5.93
C THR A 224 17.66 -5.14 -5.42
N ASP A 225 18.74 -4.98 -4.65
CA ASP A 225 19.46 -6.09 -4.01
C ASP A 225 18.52 -6.90 -3.08
N THR A 226 17.62 -6.20 -2.38
CA THR A 226 16.62 -6.82 -1.49
C THR A 226 15.54 -7.57 -2.27
N VAL A 227 15.09 -7.04 -3.41
CA VAL A 227 14.17 -7.73 -4.34
C VAL A 227 14.81 -9.00 -4.88
N GLU A 228 16.03 -8.92 -5.40
CA GLU A 228 16.77 -10.07 -5.95
C GLU A 228 16.93 -11.19 -4.91
N PHE A 229 17.36 -10.85 -3.69
CA PHE A 229 17.48 -11.81 -2.60
C PHE A 229 16.13 -12.44 -2.25
N GLY A 230 15.08 -11.63 -2.07
CA GLY A 230 13.76 -12.13 -1.67
C GLY A 230 13.11 -13.05 -2.70
N THR A 231 13.26 -12.73 -3.98
CA THR A 231 12.79 -13.58 -5.09
C THR A 231 13.40 -14.98 -5.03
N ARG A 232 14.69 -15.09 -4.68
CA ARG A 232 15.41 -16.38 -4.68
C ARG A 232 15.28 -17.16 -3.36
N GLU A 233 15.30 -16.44 -2.23
CA GLU A 233 15.58 -17.04 -0.92
C GLU A 233 14.38 -17.01 0.03
N VAL A 234 13.41 -16.11 -0.19
CA VAL A 234 12.26 -15.91 0.71
C VAL A 234 10.97 -15.77 -0.12
N PRO A 235 10.57 -16.81 -0.86
CA PRO A 235 9.60 -16.72 -1.97
C PRO A 235 8.17 -16.37 -1.54
N ARG A 236 7.87 -16.30 -0.24
CA ARG A 236 6.56 -15.89 0.32
C ARG A 236 6.54 -14.45 0.84
N TRP A 237 7.65 -13.72 0.70
CA TRP A 237 7.79 -12.35 1.17
C TRP A 237 7.48 -11.34 0.06
N ASN A 238 6.74 -10.28 0.41
CA ASN A 238 6.59 -9.12 -0.46
C ASN A 238 7.77 -8.17 -0.22
N THR A 239 8.68 -8.11 -1.19
CA THR A 239 9.99 -7.46 -1.05
C THR A 239 9.93 -5.94 -1.05
N ILE A 240 8.78 -5.38 -1.45
CA ILE A 240 8.51 -3.95 -1.47
C ILE A 240 7.01 -3.69 -1.32
N SER A 241 6.68 -2.59 -0.66
CA SER A 241 5.34 -2.00 -0.65
C SER A 241 5.42 -0.60 -1.22
N ILE A 242 5.16 -0.49 -2.54
CA ILE A 242 5.27 0.75 -3.30
C ILE A 242 4.14 1.68 -2.85
N SER A 243 4.50 2.81 -2.24
CA SER A 243 3.60 3.49 -1.29
C SER A 243 3.14 4.86 -1.77
N GLY A 244 1.83 4.99 -1.99
CA GLY A 244 1.13 6.27 -2.19
C GLY A 244 0.65 6.92 -0.91
N TYR A 245 0.44 6.14 0.16
CA TYR A 245 -0.08 6.64 1.43
C TYR A 245 0.62 7.91 1.92
N HIS A 246 1.95 7.90 2.01
CA HIS A 246 2.74 9.04 2.50
C HIS A 246 2.70 10.23 1.55
N ILE A 247 2.67 9.97 0.24
CA ILE A 247 2.53 11.00 -0.80
C ILE A 247 1.18 11.71 -0.62
N ARG A 248 0.13 10.95 -0.35
CA ARG A 248 -1.20 11.49 -0.04
C ARG A 248 -1.22 12.29 1.24
N GLU A 249 -0.68 11.76 2.33
CA GLU A 249 -0.60 12.44 3.62
C GLU A 249 0.26 13.72 3.57
N ALA A 250 1.23 13.78 2.66
CA ALA A 250 2.01 14.99 2.40
C ALA A 250 1.25 16.08 1.61
N GLY A 251 0.00 15.80 1.21
CA GLY A 251 -0.91 16.77 0.59
C GLY A 251 -1.15 16.58 -0.90
N SER A 252 -0.85 15.41 -1.48
CA SER A 252 -1.11 15.16 -2.90
C SER A 252 -2.60 14.93 -3.21
N THR A 253 -3.01 15.23 -4.44
CA THR A 253 -4.30 14.77 -4.97
C THR A 253 -4.29 13.26 -5.20
N ALA A 254 -5.46 12.63 -5.41
CA ALA A 254 -5.55 11.17 -5.62
C ALA A 254 -4.93 10.79 -6.97
N VAL A 255 -5.01 11.69 -7.94
CA VAL A 255 -4.35 11.55 -9.25
C VAL A 255 -2.83 11.58 -9.07
N GLN A 256 -2.29 12.48 -8.25
CA GLN A 256 -0.85 12.56 -7.96
C GLN A 256 -0.37 11.34 -7.19
N GLU A 257 -1.11 10.91 -6.15
CA GLU A 257 -0.81 9.68 -5.41
C GLU A 257 -0.67 8.50 -6.36
N LEU A 258 -1.69 8.25 -7.18
CA LEU A 258 -1.69 7.12 -8.12
C LEU A 258 -0.55 7.24 -9.15
N ALA A 259 -0.39 8.41 -9.77
CA ALA A 259 0.61 8.61 -10.82
C ALA A 259 2.04 8.46 -10.30
N PHE A 260 2.36 9.04 -9.14
CA PHE A 260 3.71 8.99 -8.57
C PHE A 260 4.03 7.58 -8.07
N THR A 261 3.10 6.92 -7.37
CA THR A 261 3.31 5.54 -6.89
C THR A 261 3.45 4.54 -8.02
N LEU A 262 2.66 4.65 -9.10
CA LEU A 262 2.84 3.80 -10.27
C LEU A 262 4.15 4.11 -11.00
N GLY A 263 4.55 5.38 -11.06
CA GLY A 263 5.86 5.80 -11.57
C GLY A 263 7.03 5.16 -10.81
N ASP A 264 6.96 5.16 -9.48
CA ASP A 264 7.94 4.50 -8.60
C ASP A 264 7.96 2.98 -8.86
N GLY A 265 6.79 2.35 -9.01
CA GLY A 265 6.69 0.93 -9.33
C GLY A 265 7.32 0.57 -10.68
N ILE A 266 7.12 1.40 -11.70
CA ILE A 266 7.79 1.25 -13.01
C ILE A 266 9.31 1.36 -12.84
N ALA A 267 9.80 2.34 -12.07
CA ALA A 267 11.23 2.53 -11.84
C ALA A 267 11.86 1.30 -11.15
N TYR A 268 11.26 0.78 -10.08
CA TYR A 268 11.77 -0.43 -9.42
C TYR A 268 11.74 -1.66 -10.33
N THR A 269 10.68 -1.81 -11.12
CA THR A 269 10.57 -2.91 -12.10
C THR A 269 11.70 -2.82 -13.13
N GLN A 270 11.99 -1.62 -13.65
CA GLN A 270 13.09 -1.41 -14.59
C GLN A 270 14.46 -1.72 -13.98
N GLU A 271 14.69 -1.38 -12.72
CA GLU A 271 15.96 -1.70 -12.05
C GLU A 271 16.14 -3.20 -11.80
N ALA A 272 15.07 -3.91 -11.43
CA ALA A 272 15.08 -5.37 -11.32
C ALA A 272 15.37 -6.04 -12.68
N LEU A 273 14.74 -5.57 -13.76
CA LEU A 273 15.01 -6.04 -15.13
C LEU A 273 16.46 -5.80 -15.55
N LYS A 274 17.06 -4.65 -15.20
CA LYS A 274 18.48 -4.35 -15.47
C LYS A 274 19.44 -5.30 -14.74
N ARG A 275 19.01 -5.93 -13.63
CA ARG A 275 19.75 -7.00 -12.94
C ARG A 275 19.56 -8.38 -13.56
N GLY A 276 18.74 -8.50 -14.60
CA GLY A 276 18.48 -9.76 -15.29
C GLY A 276 17.47 -10.66 -14.57
N LEU A 277 16.65 -10.12 -13.67
CA LEU A 277 15.51 -10.85 -13.13
C LEU A 277 14.38 -10.88 -14.16
N ASP A 278 13.70 -12.02 -14.30
CA ASP A 278 12.47 -12.09 -15.07
C ASP A 278 11.34 -11.39 -14.30
N VAL A 279 10.49 -10.63 -15.02
CA VAL A 279 9.38 -9.89 -14.40
C VAL A 279 8.43 -10.83 -13.66
N ASP A 280 8.21 -12.02 -14.20
CA ASP A 280 7.31 -13.02 -13.62
C ASP A 280 7.85 -13.63 -12.31
N ASP A 281 9.17 -13.53 -12.06
CA ASP A 281 9.80 -14.05 -10.84
C ASP A 281 9.60 -13.11 -9.64
N PHE A 282 9.61 -11.78 -9.85
CA PHE A 282 9.57 -10.81 -8.75
C PHE A 282 8.27 -10.01 -8.68
N ALA A 283 7.61 -9.70 -9.81
CA ALA A 283 6.41 -8.86 -9.81
C ALA A 283 5.26 -9.43 -8.98
N PRO A 284 5.02 -10.77 -8.90
CA PRO A 284 4.01 -11.33 -8.00
C PRO A 284 4.23 -11.04 -6.51
N ARG A 285 5.43 -10.56 -6.14
CA ARG A 285 5.78 -10.15 -4.77
C ARG A 285 5.89 -8.64 -4.58
N PHE A 286 5.66 -7.85 -5.63
CA PHE A 286 5.47 -6.41 -5.46
C PHE A 286 4.08 -6.17 -4.89
N SER A 287 4.02 -5.31 -3.88
CA SER A 287 2.77 -4.90 -3.25
C SER A 287 2.66 -3.37 -3.26
N PHE A 288 1.45 -2.87 -3.03
CA PHE A 288 1.16 -1.44 -3.02
C PHE A 288 0.52 -1.02 -1.71
N PHE A 289 0.72 0.24 -1.33
CA PHE A 289 0.10 0.83 -0.15
C PHE A 289 -0.48 2.21 -0.45
N PHE A 290 -1.80 2.26 -0.59
CA PHE A 290 -2.56 3.48 -0.87
C PHE A 290 -3.37 3.94 0.35
N ASN A 291 -3.76 5.20 0.33
CA ASN A 291 -4.65 5.81 1.30
C ASN A 291 -6.13 5.55 0.94
N SER A 292 -7.01 5.52 1.95
CA SER A 292 -8.47 5.63 1.78
C SER A 292 -8.92 6.94 2.41
N HIS A 293 -9.25 7.92 1.57
CA HIS A 293 -9.48 9.30 2.02
C HIS A 293 -10.98 9.62 2.21
N LEU A 294 -11.27 10.83 2.71
CA LEU A 294 -12.63 11.33 2.98
C LEU A 294 -13.51 11.48 1.73
N ASP A 295 -12.90 11.66 0.55
CA ASP A 295 -13.65 11.65 -0.71
C ASP A 295 -13.89 10.20 -1.10
N PHE A 296 -15.12 9.74 -0.90
CA PHE A 296 -15.43 8.31 -0.82
C PHE A 296 -15.41 7.58 -2.17
N PHE A 297 -15.66 8.29 -3.28
CA PHE A 297 -15.74 7.75 -4.64
C PHE A 297 -14.59 8.27 -5.49
#